data_AF-A0A212D4Y6-F1
#
_entry.id   AF-A0A212D4Y6-F1
#
_cell.length_a   1.000
_cell.length_b   1.000
_cell.length_c   1.000
_cell.angle_alpha   90.00
_cell.angle_beta   90.00
_cell.angle_gamma   90.00
#
_symmetry.space_group_name_H-M   'P 1'
#
loop_
_entity.id
_entity.type
_entity.pdbx_description
1 polymer ?
#
loop_
_entity_poly.entity_id
_entity_poly.type
_entity_poly.pdbx_seq_one_letter_code
_entity_poly.pdbx_strand_id
1 'polypeptide(L)'
;MGLSFLLVALGSSIDHREPQRKIPDQARVAPSSTDPKSKFFELIQGTEIDIFSYKPTLLTAKTLEKIRPVLDYRCMVSGSEQKFLIGLGKSQIYTWDGRQSDRWVKLDLKTELPRDTLLSVEIVHELKGEGKAQRKISAIHILDVLVLNGSDVREQHFNQRSDRGPGGQRGRIQLAEKFVKAVSKPSRPDMNPIRVKEVYRLEEMEKIFVR
;
A
#
# COMPACT_ATOMS: atom_id res chain seq x y z
N MET A 1 -74.31 22.37 29.81
CA MET A 1 -73.62 22.07 31.09
C MET A 1 -72.87 20.77 30.88
N GLY A 2 -71.54 20.62 30.92
CA GLY A 2 -70.39 21.49 31.13
C GLY A 2 -69.20 20.54 30.97
N LEU A 3 -68.50 20.59 29.84
CA LEU A 3 -67.36 19.71 29.54
C LEU A 3 -66.13 20.24 30.28
N SER A 4 -65.70 19.48 31.28
CA SER A 4 -64.48 19.75 32.06
C SER A 4 -63.27 19.19 31.28
N PHE A 5 -62.36 20.07 30.85
CA PHE A 5 -61.08 19.69 30.26
C PHE A 5 -60.03 19.63 31.37
N LEU A 6 -59.46 18.45 31.59
CA LEU A 6 -58.35 18.22 32.50
C LEU A 6 -57.03 18.57 31.78
N LEU A 7 -56.42 19.69 32.16
CA LEU A 7 -55.10 20.09 31.70
C LEU A 7 -54.03 19.41 32.58
N VAL A 8 -53.38 18.36 32.08
CA VAL A 8 -52.22 17.76 32.75
C VAL A 8 -50.96 18.44 32.23
N ALA A 9 -50.37 19.31 33.07
CA ALA A 9 -49.05 19.86 32.84
C ALA A 9 -47.99 18.82 33.26
N LEU A 10 -47.37 18.15 32.29
CA LEU A 10 -46.14 17.39 32.52
C LEU A 10 -44.95 18.34 32.42
N GLY A 11 -44.44 18.77 33.57
CA GLY A 11 -43.17 19.47 33.69
C GLY A 11 -42.00 18.53 33.41
N SER A 12 -41.47 18.58 32.19
CA SER A 12 -40.21 17.91 31.84
C SER A 12 -39.05 18.84 32.15
N SER A 13 -38.40 18.66 33.30
CA SER A 13 -37.12 19.29 33.60
C SER A 13 -36.08 18.80 32.59
N ILE A 14 -35.65 19.66 31.68
CA ILE A 14 -34.55 19.37 30.76
C ILE A 14 -33.25 19.38 31.57
N ASP A 15 -32.72 18.21 31.88
CA ASP A 15 -31.40 18.04 32.50
C ASP A 15 -30.33 18.35 31.43
N HIS A 16 -29.79 19.57 31.45
CA HIS A 16 -28.60 19.94 30.68
C HIS A 16 -27.35 19.31 31.30
N ARG A 17 -27.21 17.99 31.17
CA ARG A 17 -25.93 17.31 31.39
C ARG A 17 -25.35 16.90 30.05
N GLU A 18 -24.42 17.71 29.54
CA GLU A 18 -23.52 17.29 28.47
C GLU A 18 -22.92 15.93 28.84
N PRO A 19 -22.89 14.95 27.93
CA PRO A 19 -22.19 13.70 28.19
C PRO A 19 -20.71 14.02 28.34
N GLN A 20 -20.22 14.00 29.57
CA GLN A 20 -18.79 14.09 29.87
C GLN A 20 -18.08 12.99 29.10
N ARG A 21 -17.35 13.40 28.06
CA ARG A 21 -16.44 12.53 27.31
C ARG A 21 -15.37 12.07 28.30
N LYS A 22 -15.54 10.89 28.88
CA LYS A 22 -14.51 10.22 29.70
C LYS A 22 -13.35 9.88 28.76
N ILE A 23 -12.41 10.82 28.60
CA ILE A 23 -11.13 10.56 27.98
C ILE A 23 -10.35 9.72 29.01
N PRO A 24 -10.02 8.46 28.73
CA PRO A 24 -9.26 7.65 29.68
C PRO A 24 -7.93 8.34 29.97
N ASP A 25 -7.65 8.61 31.25
CA ASP A 25 -6.40 9.23 31.73
C ASP A 25 -5.23 8.22 31.76
N GLN A 26 -5.25 7.28 30.83
CA GLN A 26 -4.17 6.33 30.64
C GLN A 26 -3.24 6.92 29.58
N ALA A 27 -1.97 7.11 29.95
CA ALA A 27 -0.94 7.43 28.99
C ALA A 27 -0.98 6.41 27.85
N ARG A 28 -1.04 6.88 26.61
CA ARG A 28 -0.99 6.01 25.43
C ARG A 28 0.34 5.25 25.45
N VAL A 29 0.29 3.97 25.82
CA VAL A 29 1.46 3.08 25.74
C VAL A 29 1.81 2.93 24.26
N ALA A 30 3.05 3.25 23.90
CA ALA A 30 3.55 2.99 22.56
C ALA A 30 3.53 1.48 22.33
N PRO A 31 2.95 0.97 21.23
CA PRO A 31 3.02 -0.45 20.92
C PRO A 31 4.49 -0.89 20.89
N SER A 32 4.78 -2.06 21.44
CA SER A 32 6.11 -2.65 21.40
C SER A 32 6.60 -2.76 19.94
N SER A 33 7.88 -2.50 19.73
CA SER A 33 8.51 -2.65 18.43
C SER A 33 8.51 -4.14 18.06
N THR A 34 7.62 -4.55 17.16
CA THR A 34 7.59 -5.92 16.65
C THR A 34 8.77 -6.13 15.69
N ASP A 35 9.44 -7.28 15.80
CA ASP A 35 10.47 -7.68 14.84
C ASP A 35 9.85 -7.85 13.43
N PRO A 36 10.44 -7.27 12.36
CA PRO A 36 9.88 -7.32 11.01
C PRO A 36 9.72 -8.74 10.46
N LYS A 37 10.60 -9.68 10.83
CA LYS A 37 10.51 -11.08 10.39
C LYS A 37 9.27 -11.75 10.98
N SER A 38 9.09 -11.61 12.30
CA SER A 38 7.93 -12.14 13.01
C SER A 38 6.64 -11.55 12.46
N LYS A 39 6.63 -10.24 12.19
CA LYS A 39 5.47 -9.58 11.60
C LYS A 39 5.17 -10.04 10.18
N PHE A 40 6.20 -10.26 9.36
CA PHE A 40 6.03 -10.81 8.02
C PHE A 40 5.30 -12.17 8.05
N PHE A 41 5.71 -13.09 8.93
CA PHE A 41 5.05 -14.39 9.07
C PHE A 41 3.59 -14.28 9.53
N GLU A 42 3.27 -13.32 10.41
CA GLU A 42 1.90 -13.01 10.80
C GLU A 42 1.07 -12.54 9.59
N LEU A 43 1.61 -11.62 8.79
CA LEU A 43 0.90 -11.03 7.65
C LEU A 43 0.63 -12.03 6.52
N ILE A 44 1.52 -12.99 6.29
CA ILE A 44 1.35 -13.98 5.21
C ILE A 44 0.47 -15.18 5.62
N GLN A 45 0.06 -15.28 6.89
CA GLN A 45 -0.88 -16.28 7.41
C GLN A 45 -0.60 -17.72 6.96
N GLY A 46 0.67 -18.15 7.04
CA GLY A 46 1.06 -19.52 6.67
C GLY A 46 1.23 -19.79 5.18
N THR A 47 1.18 -18.76 4.33
CA THR A 47 1.63 -18.90 2.93
C THR A 47 3.08 -19.37 2.88
N GLU A 48 3.39 -20.28 1.96
CA GLU A 48 4.75 -20.77 1.76
C GLU A 48 5.71 -19.62 1.42
N ILE A 49 6.79 -19.53 2.19
CA ILE A 49 7.81 -18.47 2.04
C ILE A 49 8.51 -18.54 0.68
N ASP A 50 8.58 -19.72 0.07
CA ASP A 50 9.28 -19.97 -1.20
C ASP A 50 8.67 -19.18 -2.37
N ILE A 51 7.40 -18.81 -2.28
CA ILE A 51 6.72 -17.97 -3.26
C ILE A 51 7.38 -16.58 -3.34
N PHE A 52 7.92 -16.08 -2.23
CA PHE A 52 8.64 -14.80 -2.16
C PHE A 52 10.09 -14.91 -2.65
N SER A 53 10.61 -16.12 -2.83
CA SER A 53 11.97 -16.36 -3.32
C SER A 53 12.06 -16.52 -4.84
N TYR A 54 10.92 -16.43 -5.54
CA TYR A 54 10.85 -16.62 -6.98
C TYR A 54 11.71 -15.59 -7.73
N LYS A 55 12.64 -16.09 -8.55
CA LYS A 55 13.47 -15.26 -9.42
C LYS A 55 12.80 -15.05 -10.77
N PRO A 56 12.77 -13.82 -11.29
CA PRO A 56 12.28 -13.56 -12.64
C PRO A 56 13.00 -14.44 -13.68
N THR A 57 12.21 -15.05 -14.57
CA THR A 57 12.77 -15.80 -15.70
C THR A 57 13.25 -14.83 -16.76
N LEU A 58 14.51 -15.00 -17.22
CA LEU A 58 15.06 -14.16 -18.28
C LEU A 58 14.22 -14.30 -19.57
N LEU A 59 13.86 -13.16 -20.15
CA LEU A 59 13.17 -13.13 -21.43
C LEU A 59 14.18 -13.38 -22.56
N THR A 60 13.96 -14.46 -23.28
CA THR A 60 14.73 -14.93 -24.43
C THR A 60 13.76 -15.28 -25.54
N ALA A 61 14.23 -15.49 -26.78
CA ALA A 61 13.35 -15.93 -27.88
C ALA A 61 12.52 -17.18 -27.49
N LYS A 62 13.16 -18.16 -26.85
CA LYS A 62 12.51 -19.41 -26.40
C LYS A 62 11.47 -19.21 -25.28
N THR A 63 11.71 -18.28 -24.36
CA THR A 63 10.76 -18.03 -23.25
C THR A 63 9.62 -17.11 -23.68
N LEU A 64 9.86 -16.23 -24.65
CA LEU A 64 8.84 -15.38 -25.25
C LEU A 64 7.80 -16.20 -26.02
N GLU A 65 8.19 -17.28 -26.69
CA GLU A 65 7.26 -18.19 -27.38
C GLU A 65 6.21 -18.81 -26.44
N LYS A 66 6.55 -18.95 -25.15
CA LYS A 66 5.67 -19.51 -24.11
C LYS A 66 4.62 -18.52 -23.62
N ILE A 67 4.78 -17.22 -23.91
CA ILE A 67 3.87 -16.16 -23.47
C ILE A 67 2.65 -16.13 -24.40
N ARG A 68 1.66 -16.99 -24.12
CA ARG A 68 0.40 -17.04 -24.86
C ARG A 68 -0.77 -17.39 -23.92
N PRO A 69 -1.91 -16.66 -24.00
CA PRO A 69 -2.16 -15.52 -24.88
C PRO A 69 -1.51 -14.23 -24.35
N VAL A 70 -0.98 -13.39 -25.24
CA VAL A 70 -0.28 -12.13 -24.89
C VAL A 70 -1.16 -11.20 -24.05
N LEU A 71 -2.48 -11.22 -24.29
CA LEU A 71 -3.49 -10.37 -23.64
C LEU A 71 -3.56 -10.53 -22.11
N ASP A 72 -3.11 -11.66 -21.57
CA ASP A 72 -3.13 -11.93 -20.13
C ASP A 72 -1.90 -11.34 -19.41
N TYR A 73 -0.89 -10.94 -20.16
CA TYR A 73 0.38 -10.47 -19.61
C TYR A 73 0.43 -8.96 -19.50
N ARG A 74 1.20 -8.51 -18.52
CA ARG A 74 1.47 -7.11 -18.24
C ARG A 74 2.96 -6.89 -18.12
N CYS A 75 3.41 -5.70 -18.47
CA CYS A 75 4.81 -5.34 -18.37
C CYS A 75 4.99 -3.96 -17.73
N MET A 76 6.18 -3.75 -17.19
CA MET A 76 6.61 -2.50 -16.58
C MET A 76 8.12 -2.37 -16.77
N VAL A 77 8.63 -1.13 -16.82
CA VAL A 77 10.06 -0.87 -17.00
C VAL A 77 10.79 -1.01 -15.67
N SER A 78 11.54 -2.08 -15.44
CA SER A 78 12.34 -2.20 -14.21
C SER A 78 13.52 -1.22 -14.18
N GLY A 79 13.76 -0.59 -13.03
CA GLY A 79 14.89 0.30 -12.80
C GLY A 79 15.85 -0.18 -11.71
N SER A 80 15.48 -1.21 -10.95
CA SER A 80 16.32 -1.82 -9.91
C SER A 80 15.86 -3.24 -9.61
N GLU A 81 16.49 -3.92 -8.66
CA GLU A 81 16.02 -5.23 -8.20
C GLU A 81 14.75 -5.10 -7.35
N GLN A 82 13.86 -6.08 -7.50
CA GLN A 82 12.67 -6.21 -6.65
C GLN A 82 13.08 -6.52 -5.21
N LYS A 83 12.38 -5.89 -4.26
CA LYS A 83 12.46 -6.14 -2.82
C LYS A 83 11.06 -6.25 -2.25
N PHE A 84 10.92 -6.95 -1.14
CA PHE A 84 9.73 -6.86 -0.30
C PHE A 84 9.93 -5.77 0.73
N LEU A 85 8.91 -4.96 0.95
CA LEU A 85 8.92 -3.86 1.90
C LEU A 85 7.80 -4.07 2.92
N ILE A 86 8.12 -3.96 4.20
CA ILE A 86 7.16 -4.04 5.31
C ILE A 86 7.12 -2.72 6.09
N GLY A 87 5.91 -2.22 6.32
CA GLY A 87 5.62 -1.06 7.15
C GLY A 87 5.07 -1.48 8.51
N LEU A 88 5.78 -1.14 9.58
CA LEU A 88 5.34 -1.34 10.97
C LEU A 88 4.74 -0.07 11.59
N GLY A 89 4.55 0.97 10.77
CA GLY A 89 4.00 2.27 11.15
C GLY A 89 5.06 3.38 11.17
N LYS A 90 4.69 4.55 10.64
CA LYS A 90 5.57 5.73 10.53
C LYS A 90 6.86 5.36 9.77
N SER A 91 8.02 5.70 10.31
CA SER A 91 9.34 5.44 9.73
C SER A 91 9.91 4.04 10.02
N GLN A 92 9.13 3.14 10.65
CA GLN A 92 9.53 1.75 10.87
C GLN A 92 9.26 0.95 9.58
N ILE A 93 10.18 1.08 8.64
CA ILE A 93 10.08 0.49 7.31
C ILE A 93 11.31 -0.38 7.08
N TYR A 94 11.10 -1.60 6.62
CA TYR A 94 12.16 -2.58 6.40
C TYR A 94 12.01 -3.22 5.03
N THR A 95 13.13 -3.62 4.44
CA THR A 95 13.19 -4.31 3.16
C THR A 95 13.85 -5.67 3.28
N TRP A 96 13.46 -6.61 2.42
CA TRP A 96 14.00 -7.96 2.34
C TRP A 96 14.06 -8.41 0.87
N ASP A 97 15.15 -9.07 0.49
CA ASP A 97 15.44 -9.44 -0.90
C ASP A 97 14.80 -10.78 -1.34
N GLY A 98 13.94 -11.36 -0.49
CA GLY A 98 13.16 -12.56 -0.82
C GLY A 98 13.87 -13.89 -0.56
N ARG A 99 15.15 -13.90 -0.16
CA ARG A 99 15.86 -15.15 0.19
C ARG A 99 15.71 -15.44 1.67
N GLN A 100 15.37 -16.68 2.02
CA GLN A 100 15.13 -17.08 3.42
C GLN A 100 16.32 -16.79 4.36
N SER A 101 17.54 -16.82 3.84
CA SER A 101 18.77 -16.50 4.56
C SER A 101 18.94 -15.01 4.87
N ASP A 102 18.27 -14.14 4.12
CA ASP A 102 18.48 -12.71 4.19
C ASP A 102 17.75 -12.12 5.40
N ARG A 103 18.33 -11.04 5.93
CA ARG A 103 17.75 -10.31 7.05
C ARG A 103 16.89 -9.15 6.54
N TRP A 104 15.88 -8.80 7.31
CA TRP A 104 15.17 -7.53 7.11
C TRP A 104 16.10 -6.37 7.45
N VAL A 105 16.26 -5.43 6.51
CA VAL A 105 17.12 -4.25 6.66
C VAL A 105 16.25 -3.02 6.77
N LYS A 106 16.54 -2.14 7.74
CA LYS A 106 15.80 -0.89 7.88
C LYS A 106 16.05 0.02 6.67
N LEU A 107 14.97 0.53 6.08
CA LEU A 107 15.05 1.44 4.94
C LEU A 107 15.46 2.83 5.39
N ASP A 108 16.57 3.34 4.86
CA ASP A 108 17.06 4.68 5.13
C ASP A 108 16.51 5.69 4.11
N LEU A 109 15.18 5.87 4.12
CA LEU A 109 14.50 6.91 3.36
C LEU A 109 13.57 7.69 4.27
N LYS A 110 13.45 9.00 3.99
CA LYS A 110 12.54 9.88 4.71
C LYS A 110 11.11 9.67 4.22
N THR A 111 10.49 8.59 4.64
CA THR A 111 9.12 8.22 4.26
C THR A 111 8.38 7.60 5.44
N GLU A 112 7.06 7.52 5.33
CA GLU A 112 6.21 6.94 6.36
C GLU A 112 5.17 6.03 5.72
N LEU A 113 4.97 4.87 6.33
CA LEU A 113 3.93 3.93 5.91
C LEU A 113 3.02 3.57 7.09
N PRO A 114 1.75 3.26 6.84
CA PRO A 114 0.88 2.63 7.83
C PRO A 114 1.48 1.33 8.36
N ARG A 115 0.99 0.90 9.53
CA ARG A 115 1.30 -0.42 10.07
C ARG A 115 0.70 -1.50 9.15
N ASP A 116 1.19 -2.73 9.28
CA ASP A 116 0.60 -3.92 8.68
C ASP A 116 0.52 -3.80 7.15
N THR A 117 1.56 -3.19 6.57
CA THR A 117 1.69 -2.98 5.13
C THR A 117 2.79 -3.88 4.60
N LEU A 118 2.51 -4.66 3.56
CA LEU A 118 3.47 -5.51 2.86
C LEU A 118 3.36 -5.26 1.36
N LEU A 119 4.46 -4.85 0.74
CA LEU A 119 4.54 -4.41 -0.66
C LEU A 119 5.67 -5.15 -1.39
N SER A 120 5.47 -5.40 -2.68
CA SER A 120 6.58 -5.67 -3.61
C SER A 120 6.99 -4.34 -4.24
N VAL A 121 8.26 -3.98 -4.14
CA VAL A 121 8.77 -2.66 -4.55
C VAL A 121 10.11 -2.78 -5.27
N GLU A 122 10.49 -1.70 -5.96
CA GLU A 122 11.88 -1.40 -6.29
C GLU A 122 12.25 -0.05 -5.66
N ILE A 123 13.53 0.12 -5.32
CA ILE A 123 14.08 1.42 -4.89
C ILE A 123 14.92 1.96 -6.03
N VAL A 124 14.48 3.08 -6.61
CA VAL A 124 15.11 3.68 -7.79
C VAL A 124 15.59 5.10 -7.52
N HIS A 125 16.50 5.58 -8.36
CA HIS A 125 16.92 6.98 -8.37
C HIS A 125 16.16 7.73 -9.46
N GLU A 126 15.57 8.86 -9.10
CA GLU A 126 14.90 9.78 -10.01
C GLU A 126 15.63 11.10 -10.08
N LEU A 127 15.45 11.80 -11.19
CA LEU A 127 15.92 13.17 -11.34
C LEU A 127 14.81 14.13 -10.88
N LYS A 128 15.16 15.04 -9.97
CA LYS A 128 14.28 16.10 -9.48
C LYS A 128 14.88 17.47 -9.80
N GLY A 129 14.05 18.35 -10.34
CA GLY A 129 14.47 19.67 -10.81
C GLY A 129 15.00 19.65 -12.25
N GLU A 130 15.44 20.81 -12.71
CA GLU A 130 15.81 21.06 -14.11
C GLU A 130 17.19 21.74 -14.20
N GLY A 131 17.85 21.57 -15.35
CA GLY A 131 19.14 22.20 -15.65
C GLY A 131 20.21 21.89 -14.60
N LYS A 132 20.98 22.91 -14.22
CA LYS A 132 22.09 22.79 -13.25
C LYS A 132 21.63 22.46 -11.83
N ALA A 133 20.35 22.65 -11.50
CA ALA A 133 19.79 22.36 -10.19
C ALA A 133 19.17 20.94 -10.11
N GLN A 134 19.24 20.17 -11.20
CA GLN A 134 18.73 18.80 -11.22
C GLN A 134 19.57 17.90 -10.29
N ARG A 135 18.89 17.14 -9.44
CA ARG A 135 19.52 16.24 -8.47
C ARG A 135 18.91 14.85 -8.51
N LYS A 136 19.69 13.84 -8.15
CA LYS A 136 19.20 12.48 -7.93
C LYS A 136 18.52 12.39 -6.57
N ILE A 137 17.34 11.79 -6.53
CA ILE A 137 16.61 11.45 -5.30
C ILE A 137 16.21 9.99 -5.35
N SER A 138 16.22 9.30 -4.21
CA SER A 138 15.70 7.93 -4.13
C SER A 138 14.18 7.93 -3.97
N ALA A 139 13.50 6.99 -4.63
CA ALA A 139 12.05 6.83 -4.64
C ALA A 139 11.68 5.35 -4.45
N ILE A 140 10.55 5.10 -3.79
CA ILE A 140 9.94 3.77 -3.68
C ILE A 140 8.94 3.63 -4.82
N HIS A 141 9.13 2.65 -5.71
CA HIS A 141 8.12 2.29 -6.70
C HIS A 141 7.47 0.97 -6.32
N ILE A 142 6.17 1.00 -6.10
CA ILE A 142 5.34 -0.18 -5.83
C ILE A 142 5.14 -0.95 -7.14
N LEU A 143 5.62 -2.19 -7.15
CA LEU A 143 5.39 -3.18 -8.21
C LEU A 143 4.07 -3.91 -7.99
N ASP A 144 3.77 -4.24 -6.72
CA ASP A 144 2.56 -4.96 -6.32
C ASP A 144 2.23 -4.72 -4.84
N VAL A 145 0.95 -4.89 -4.47
CA VAL A 145 0.47 -4.83 -3.08
C VAL A 145 0.10 -6.23 -2.60
N LEU A 146 0.59 -6.62 -1.43
CA LEU A 146 0.33 -7.94 -0.86
C LEU A 146 -0.61 -7.81 0.34
N VAL A 147 -0.31 -6.88 1.24
CA VAL A 147 -1.12 -6.61 2.44
C VAL A 147 -1.20 -5.10 2.68
N LEU A 148 -2.38 -4.58 2.95
CA LEU A 148 -2.61 -3.17 3.29
C LEU A 148 -3.39 -3.06 4.59
N ASN A 149 -2.83 -2.39 5.60
CA ASN A 149 -3.43 -2.24 6.93
C ASN A 149 -3.93 -3.58 7.51
N GLY A 150 -3.15 -4.65 7.34
CA GLY A 150 -3.47 -5.99 7.82
C GLY A 150 -4.47 -6.78 6.98
N SER A 151 -5.05 -6.15 5.95
CA SER A 151 -5.91 -6.84 4.98
C SER A 151 -5.06 -7.44 3.86
N ASP A 152 -5.06 -8.78 3.77
CA ASP A 152 -4.43 -9.50 2.66
C ASP A 152 -5.23 -9.28 1.37
N VAL A 153 -4.54 -8.86 0.31
CA VAL A 153 -5.15 -8.54 -0.99
C VAL A 153 -4.60 -9.41 -2.11
N ARG A 154 -3.78 -10.42 -1.82
CA ARG A 154 -3.12 -11.29 -2.82
C ARG A 154 -4.12 -12.02 -3.73
N GLU A 155 -5.28 -12.38 -3.20
CA GLU A 155 -6.38 -13.01 -3.95
C GLU A 155 -7.09 -12.06 -4.93
N GLN A 156 -6.83 -10.75 -4.84
CA GLN A 156 -7.42 -9.79 -5.77
C GLN A 156 -6.67 -9.79 -7.11
N HIS A 157 -7.43 -9.60 -8.17
CA HIS A 157 -6.86 -9.51 -9.51
C HIS A 157 -5.87 -8.34 -9.62
N PHE A 158 -4.80 -8.51 -10.40
CA PHE A 158 -3.71 -7.54 -10.48
C PHE A 158 -4.20 -6.12 -10.90
N ASN A 159 -4.99 -5.98 -11.97
CA ASN A 159 -5.32 -4.67 -12.57
C ASN A 159 -6.73 -4.10 -12.32
N GLN A 160 -7.68 -4.94 -11.92
CA GLN A 160 -9.07 -4.90 -12.39
C GLN A 160 -9.73 -3.50 -12.45
N ARG A 161 -9.81 -2.92 -13.66
CA ARG A 161 -10.62 -1.74 -13.98
C ARG A 161 -11.87 -2.18 -14.76
N SER A 162 -13.02 -1.97 -14.11
CA SER A 162 -14.40 -1.83 -14.64
C SER A 162 -14.90 -2.87 -15.64
N ASP A 163 -15.64 -3.87 -15.12
CA ASP A 163 -16.79 -4.45 -15.83
C ASP A 163 -17.93 -4.95 -14.91
N ARG A 164 -17.89 -4.66 -13.60
CA ARG A 164 -18.98 -5.05 -12.69
C ARG A 164 -19.32 -3.98 -11.66
N GLY A 165 -20.18 -3.05 -12.07
CA GLY A 165 -21.11 -2.29 -11.22
C GLY A 165 -20.60 -1.65 -9.91
N PRO A 166 -21.52 -1.11 -9.08
CA PRO A 166 -21.19 -0.48 -7.79
C PRO A 166 -20.69 -1.43 -6.68
N GLY A 167 -20.35 -2.68 -7.00
CA GLY A 167 -19.96 -3.72 -6.02
C GLY A 167 -18.73 -4.55 -6.40
N GLY A 168 -18.02 -4.23 -7.47
CA GLY A 168 -16.81 -4.96 -7.89
C GLY A 168 -15.62 -4.70 -6.95
N GLN A 169 -14.91 -5.76 -6.56
CA GLN A 169 -13.62 -5.65 -5.88
C GLN A 169 -12.61 -4.90 -6.78
N ARG A 170 -11.75 -4.08 -6.17
CA ARG A 170 -10.70 -3.35 -6.88
C ARG A 170 -9.53 -4.29 -7.15
N GLY A 171 -8.84 -4.07 -8.26
CA GLY A 171 -7.57 -4.74 -8.46
C GLY A 171 -6.46 -4.19 -7.57
N ARG A 172 -5.43 -5.00 -7.37
CA ARG A 172 -4.25 -4.68 -6.53
C ARG A 172 -3.57 -3.37 -6.94
N ILE A 173 -3.37 -3.13 -8.24
CA ILE A 173 -2.78 -1.87 -8.74
C ILE A 173 -3.64 -0.65 -8.37
N GLN A 174 -4.97 -0.75 -8.43
CA GLN A 174 -5.84 0.36 -8.01
C GLN A 174 -5.84 0.59 -6.50
N LEU A 175 -5.70 -0.48 -5.71
CA LEU A 175 -5.46 -0.34 -4.28
C LEU A 175 -4.12 0.34 -4.01
N ALA A 176 -3.07 0.00 -4.75
CA ALA A 176 -1.78 0.68 -4.68
C ALA A 176 -1.90 2.17 -4.99
N GLU A 177 -2.64 2.56 -6.03
CA GLU A 177 -2.85 3.97 -6.38
C GLU A 177 -3.55 4.75 -5.26
N LYS A 178 -4.59 4.15 -4.67
CA LYS A 178 -5.29 4.73 -3.52
C LYS A 178 -4.39 4.84 -2.29
N PHE A 179 -3.62 3.79 -2.04
CA PHE A 179 -2.67 3.75 -0.94
C PHE A 179 -1.64 4.88 -1.09
N VAL A 180 -1.00 5.01 -2.26
CA VAL A 180 -0.04 6.09 -2.56
C VAL A 180 -0.67 7.46 -2.35
N LYS A 181 -1.90 7.68 -2.84
CA LYS A 181 -2.64 8.95 -2.60
C LYS A 181 -2.84 9.22 -1.11
N ALA A 182 -3.14 8.20 -0.33
CA ALA A 182 -3.39 8.33 1.12
C ALA A 182 -2.13 8.60 1.94
N VAL A 183 -0.97 8.04 1.54
CA VAL A 183 0.30 8.21 2.26
C VAL A 183 1.14 9.38 1.77
N SER A 184 0.85 9.89 0.57
CA SER A 184 1.53 11.05 0.00
C SER A 184 1.27 12.30 0.84
N LYS A 185 2.34 13.05 1.12
CA LYS A 185 2.28 14.32 1.87
C LYS A 185 2.82 15.47 1.02
N PRO A 186 2.00 16.09 0.14
CA PRO A 186 2.46 17.16 -0.76
C PRO A 186 3.08 18.36 -0.05
N SER A 187 2.67 18.64 1.20
CA SER A 187 3.21 19.70 2.04
C SER A 187 4.60 19.40 2.63
N ARG A 188 5.13 18.19 2.42
CA ARG A 188 6.43 17.73 2.92
C ARG A 188 7.37 17.37 1.76
N PRO A 189 7.92 18.38 1.06
CA PRO A 189 8.77 18.16 -0.12
C PRO A 189 10.13 17.52 0.19
N ASP A 190 10.45 17.42 1.48
CA ASP A 190 11.62 16.75 2.05
C ASP A 190 11.49 15.22 2.10
N MET A 191 10.28 14.67 1.98
CA MET A 191 10.05 13.23 2.01
C MET A 191 10.41 12.57 0.68
N ASN A 192 10.94 11.34 0.76
CA ASN A 192 11.16 10.51 -0.40
C ASN A 192 9.81 10.04 -0.97
N PRO A 193 9.61 10.16 -2.29
CA PRO A 193 8.33 9.83 -2.90
C PRO A 193 8.08 8.32 -2.92
N ILE A 194 6.81 7.96 -2.84
CA ILE A 194 6.30 6.62 -3.12
C ILE A 194 5.36 6.72 -4.32
N ARG A 195 5.50 5.81 -5.29
CA ARG A 195 4.69 5.79 -6.53
C ARG A 195 4.24 4.38 -6.84
N VAL A 196 3.19 4.26 -7.62
CA VAL A 196 2.85 3.00 -8.29
C VAL A 196 3.61 2.96 -9.60
N LYS A 197 4.21 1.81 -9.91
CA LYS A 197 4.86 1.62 -11.21
C LYS A 197 3.82 1.63 -12.31
N GLU A 198 4.13 2.27 -13.42
CA GLU A 198 3.24 2.26 -14.57
C GLU A 198 3.22 0.86 -15.19
N VAL A 199 2.01 0.34 -15.36
CA VAL A 199 1.75 -1.01 -15.87
C VAL A 199 1.15 -0.89 -17.26
N TYR A 200 1.76 -1.60 -18.20
CA TYR A 200 1.33 -1.67 -19.59
C TYR A 200 0.77 -3.05 -19.90
N ARG A 201 -0.17 -3.10 -20.84
CA ARG A 201 -0.56 -4.34 -21.51
C ARG A 201 0.61 -4.80 -22.36
N LEU A 202 0.91 -6.10 -22.38
CA LEU A 202 2.10 -6.59 -23.08
C LEU A 202 2.00 -6.37 -24.59
N GLU A 203 0.79 -6.50 -25.14
CA GLU A 203 0.44 -6.19 -26.53
C GLU A 203 0.47 -4.70 -26.88
N GLU A 204 0.64 -3.83 -25.89
CA GLU A 204 0.79 -2.37 -26.06
C GLU A 204 2.17 -1.90 -25.58
N MET A 205 3.16 -2.79 -25.55
CA MET A 205 4.50 -2.49 -25.03
C MET A 205 5.19 -1.35 -25.78
N GLU A 206 4.82 -1.10 -27.03
CA GLU A 206 5.34 -0.01 -27.85
C GLU A 206 5.07 1.35 -27.19
N LYS A 207 3.99 1.50 -26.41
CA LYS A 207 3.65 2.74 -25.68
C LYS A 207 4.72 3.13 -24.65
N ILE A 208 5.54 2.18 -24.20
CA ILE A 208 6.66 2.45 -23.27
C ILE A 208 7.67 3.42 -23.90
N PHE A 209 7.86 3.35 -25.22
CA PHE A 209 8.91 4.07 -25.94
C PHE A 209 8.46 5.42 -26.51
N VAL A 210 7.16 5.77 -26.42
CA VAL A 210 6.57 6.98 -27.02
C VAL A 210 6.54 8.14 -26.02
N ARG A 211 7.64 8.39 -25.31
CA ARG A 211 7.75 9.47 -24.31
C ARG A 211 8.51 10.68 -24.82
#